data_AF-A0A2A2VHL3-F1
#
_entry.id   AF-A0A2A2VHL3-F1
#
_cell.length_a   1.000
_cell.length_b   1.000
_cell.length_c   1.000
_cell.angle_alpha   90.00
_cell.angle_beta   90.00
_cell.angle_gamma   90.00
#
_symmetry.space_group_name_H-M   'P 1'
#
loop_
_entity.id
_entity.type
_entity.pdbx_description
1 polymer ?
#
loop_
_entity_poly.entity_id
_entity_poly.type
_entity_poly.pdbx_seq_one_letter_code
_entity_poly.pdbx_strand_id
1 'polypeptide(L)' 'MTRRELARRSGVSQRYIALIEAGKGNVSIVLLLRILNAFRYVVTKAA' A
#
# COMPACT_ATOMS: atom_id res chain seq x y z
N MET A 1 7.01 -7.56 -2.16
CA MET A 1 6.30 -7.47 -0.86
C MET A 1 5.02 -8.30 -0.94
N THR A 2 4.68 -9.10 0.08
CA THR A 2 3.42 -9.89 0.08
C THR A 2 2.22 -8.99 0.44
N ARG A 3 0.99 -9.36 0.07
CA ARG A 3 -0.23 -8.60 0.47
C ARG A 3 -0.33 -8.41 1.98
N ARG A 4 -0.01 -9.47 2.74
CA ARG A 4 0.02 -9.43 4.21
C ARG A 4 1.01 -8.38 4.72
N GLU A 5 2.20 -8.31 4.13
CA GLU A 5 3.21 -7.34 4.53
C GLU A 5 2.83 -5.91 4.12
N LEU A 6 2.28 -5.72 2.91
CA LEU A 6 1.80 -4.41 2.47
C LEU A 6 0.64 -3.91 3.34
N ALA A 7 -0.29 -4.80 3.71
CA ALA A 7 -1.39 -4.48 4.61
C ALA A 7 -0.89 -4.01 5.98
N ARG A 8 0.10 -4.72 6.52
CA ARG A 8 0.75 -4.37 7.79
C ARG A 8 1.43 -3.00 7.72
N ARG A 9 2.17 -2.71 6.64
CA ARG A 9 2.92 -1.45 6.49
C ARG A 9 2.04 -0.23 6.18
N SER A 10 1.00 -0.41 5.37
CA SER A 10 0.10 0.70 4.94
C SER A 10 -1.12 0.91 5.86
N GLY A 11 -1.39 -0.07 6.74
CA GLY A 11 -2.62 -0.15 7.54
C GLY A 11 -3.88 -0.35 6.68
N VAL A 12 -3.73 -0.76 5.42
CA VAL A 12 -4.83 -1.05 4.50
C VAL A 12 -5.15 -2.54 4.56
N SER A 13 -6.43 -2.91 4.52
CA SER A 13 -6.80 -4.33 4.55
C SER A 13 -6.34 -5.07 3.29
N GLN A 14 -6.02 -6.35 3.42
CA GLN A 14 -5.63 -7.19 2.27
C GLN A 14 -6.72 -7.26 1.19
N ARG A 15 -8.00 -7.13 1.57
CA ARG A 15 -9.13 -7.06 0.64
C ARG A 15 -9.01 -5.88 -0.31
N TYR A 16 -8.70 -4.68 0.21
CA TYR A 16 -8.54 -3.51 -0.63
C TYR A 16 -7.31 -3.59 -1.53
N ILE A 17 -6.22 -4.19 -1.04
CA ILE A 17 -5.03 -4.45 -1.86
C ILE A 17 -5.38 -5.40 -3.02
N ALA A 18 -6.12 -6.47 -2.75
CA ALA A 18 -6.56 -7.41 -3.79
C ALA A 18 -7.50 -6.77 -4.82
N LEU A 19 -8.38 -5.84 -4.39
CA LEU A 19 -9.24 -5.08 -5.30
C LEU A 19 -8.41 -4.19 -6.24
N ILE A 20 -7.41 -3.48 -5.71
CA ILE A 20 -6.49 -2.67 -6.51
C ILE A 20 -5.74 -3.53 -7.53
N GLU A 21 -5.16 -4.65 -7.09
CA GLU A 21 -4.42 -5.57 -7.98
C GLU A 21 -5.32 -6.17 -9.07
N ALA A 22 -6.60 -6.39 -8.78
CA ALA A 22 -7.58 -6.87 -9.74
C ALA A 22 -8.15 -5.78 -10.67
N GLY A 23 -7.75 -4.51 -10.48
CA GLY A 23 -8.31 -3.37 -11.20
C GLY A 23 -9.80 -3.12 -10.91
N LYS A 24 -10.27 -3.55 -9.73
CA LYS A 24 -11.69 -3.50 -9.34
C LYS A 24 -11.93 -2.54 -8.17
N GLY A 25 -13.10 -1.91 -8.19
CA GLY A 25 -13.61 -1.09 -7.09
C GLY A 25 -13.22 0.39 -7.18
N ASN A 26 -14.09 1.23 -6.63
CA ASN A 26 -13.90 2.68 -6.54
C ASN A 26 -12.93 2.99 -5.39
N VAL A 27 -11.65 2.70 -5.62
CA VAL A 27 -10.60 2.91 -4.63
C VAL A 27 -10.38 4.41 -4.42
N SER A 28 -10.54 4.84 -3.17
CA SER A 28 -10.29 6.23 -2.79
C SER A 28 -8.82 6.60 -2.98
N ILE A 29 -8.57 7.83 -3.46
CA ILE A 29 -7.23 8.42 -3.56
C ILE A 29 -6.46 8.37 -2.23
N VAL A 30 -7.16 8.51 -1.09
CA VAL A 30 -6.54 8.42 0.25
C VAL A 30 -5.94 7.03 0.48
N LEU A 31 -6.61 5.98 0.01
CA LEU A 31 -6.13 4.62 0.15
C LEU A 31 -4.89 4.36 -0.72
N LEU A 32 -4.88 4.89 -1.95
CA LEU A 32 -3.71 4.84 -2.84
C LEU A 32 -2.51 5.55 -2.21
N LEU A 33 -2.70 6.73 -1.62
CA LEU A 33 -1.64 7.48 -0.95
C LEU A 33 -1.05 6.71 0.24
N ARG A 34 -1.88 6.02 1.04
CA ARG A 34 -1.40 5.18 2.15
C ARG A 34 -0.53 4.01 1.66
N ILE A 35 -0.93 3.38 0.57
CA ILE A 35 -0.14 2.32 -0.09
C ILE A 35 1.16 2.90 -0.63
N LEU A 36 1.11 4.04 -1.31
CA LEU A 36 2.28 4.76 -1.84
C LEU A 36 3.30 5.08 -0.75
N ASN A 37 2.84 5.56 0.41
CA ASN A 37 3.71 5.82 1.56
C ASN A 37 4.39 4.55 2.10
N ALA A 38 3.72 3.40 2.04
CA ALA A 38 4.33 2.12 2.43
C ALA A 38 5.38 1.62 1.43
N PHE A 39 5.30 2.06 0.16
CA PHE A 39 6.30 1.78 -0.88
C PHE A 39 7.46 2.78 -0.90
N ARG A 40 7.23 4.03 -0.50
CA ARG A 40 8.28 5.06 -0.37
C ARG A 40 9.24 4.66 0.74
N TYR A 41 10.27 3.91 0.37
CA TYR A 41 11.47 3.77 1.18
C TYR A 41 12.13 5.15 1.28
N VAL A 42 12.11 5.76 2.47
CA VAL A 42 12.99 6.91 2.72
C VAL A 42 14.41 6.35 2.76
N VAL A 43 15.20 6.62 1.72
CA VAL A 43 16.66 6.51 1.79
C VAL A 43 17.14 7.59 2.76
N THR A 44 17.03 7.33 4.06
CA THR A 44 17.71 8.10 5.11
C THR A 44 18.48 7.12 5.96
N LYS A 45 19.58 6.64 5.39
CA LYS A 45 20.82 6.32 6.11
C LYS A 45 21.89 6.01 5.09
N ALA A 46 22.61 7.05 4.68
CA ALA A 46 23.96 6.94 4.16
C ALA A 46 24.71 8.19 4.61
N ALA A 47 25.67 7.97 5.52
CA ALA A 47 26.66 8.89 6.09
C ALA A 47 26.12 10.04 6.95
#